data_AF-G5LJ20-F1
#
_entry.id   AF-G5LJ20-F1
#
_cell.length_a   1.000
_cell.length_b   1.000
_cell.length_c   1.000
_cell.angle_alpha   90.00
_cell.angle_beta   90.00
_cell.angle_gamma   90.00
#
_symmetry.space_group_name_H-M   'P 1'
#
loop_
_entity.id
_entity.type
_entity.pdbx_description
1 polymer ?
#
loop_
_entity_poly.entity_id
_entity_poly.type
_entity_poly.pdbx_seq_one_letter_code
_entity_poly.pdbx_strand_id
1 'polypeptide(L)'
;QFTAGDSNTPSDVFDSVPFRGLQLTSDDQMQPNSQRGYAPTIRGIARSNAQVIVRQNGYIAYQTAVSPGEFEINDMFPTGSNGDYDVTVKEADGSEQHFIVPYSSLPILQRTGRAKYSVTVGKYRDYNNHALDDFGQATLLYGLPWGITLYGGSQIAGDKYQSVAFGVGQNMQMLGAISLDGIWSHAKFDDGRKEIGQSWRVRYSKGVVSTGTTFSLAGYRYASENYNSLSEVINPDDDFYDNYGKRHNRFEASVNQQISNTLGSLTLSWVKEDYWHSAQQMESLSASYNNSWGPVSYTLSYSYNKNTYQYRSGNDDDDNDDDRYNQNDRLFTLSLHVPFTVFDSRLYASYMLNTRKHDATVNSTTLSGTALRDRNLNWSLQQSHSTQDGDSGGVNASYKGTYANLNAGYNQSPDSQQVSYGISGGILAHENGITLSQPITGAAILILIIP
;
A
#
# COMPACT_ATOMS: atom_id res chain seq x y z
N GLN A 1 -22.26 -10.85 1.08
CA GLN A 1 -21.36 -11.78 1.78
C GLN A 1 -21.68 -11.79 3.27
N PHE A 2 -21.72 -12.97 3.89
CA PHE A 2 -21.75 -13.15 5.34
C PHE A 2 -20.40 -13.74 5.77
N THR A 3 -19.78 -13.14 6.77
CA THR A 3 -18.47 -13.53 7.29
C THR A 3 -18.59 -13.76 8.79
N ALA A 4 -18.04 -14.88 9.28
CA ALA A 4 -17.95 -15.21 10.69
C ALA A 4 -16.52 -15.62 11.05
N GLY A 5 -15.96 -15.03 12.10
CA GLY A 5 -14.56 -15.23 12.49
C GLY A 5 -13.75 -13.94 12.34
N ASP A 6 -12.48 -14.08 11.94
CA ASP A 6 -11.55 -12.97 11.82
C ASP A 6 -11.67 -12.30 10.45
N SER A 7 -11.87 -10.98 10.44
CA SER A 7 -11.95 -10.17 9.23
C SER A 7 -11.64 -8.69 9.53
N ASN A 8 -11.81 -7.83 8.53
CA ASN A 8 -11.66 -6.38 8.64
C ASN A 8 -12.97 -5.68 8.23
N THR A 9 -13.25 -4.51 8.81
CA THR A 9 -14.39 -3.68 8.38
C THR A 9 -14.08 -2.95 7.07
N PRO A 10 -15.07 -2.73 6.19
CA PRO A 10 -14.87 -1.87 5.03
C PRO A 10 -14.58 -0.42 5.46
N SER A 11 -13.64 0.28 4.81
CA SER A 11 -13.35 1.69 5.13
C SER A 11 -14.05 2.73 4.26
N ASP A 12 -15.14 2.36 3.60
CA ASP A 12 -15.88 3.34 2.78
C ASP A 12 -16.21 4.60 3.61
N VAL A 13 -16.59 4.45 4.89
CA VAL A 13 -17.00 5.58 5.74
C VAL A 13 -16.06 5.82 6.91
N PHE A 14 -15.70 4.79 7.67
CA PHE A 14 -14.78 4.90 8.81
C PHE A 14 -13.43 4.28 8.48
N ASP A 15 -12.41 4.50 9.31
CA ASP A 15 -11.13 3.80 9.14
C ASP A 15 -11.32 2.28 9.34
N SER A 16 -10.57 1.45 8.59
CA SER A 16 -10.71 -0.02 8.61
C SER A 16 -10.24 -0.62 9.92
N VAL A 17 -11.08 -1.46 10.53
CA VAL A 17 -10.83 -2.05 11.84
C VAL A 17 -10.77 -3.58 11.76
N PRO A 18 -9.69 -4.23 12.23
CA PRO A 18 -9.64 -5.68 12.38
C PRO A 18 -10.56 -6.14 13.50
N PHE A 19 -11.30 -7.22 13.26
CA PHE A 19 -12.25 -7.76 14.23
C PHE A 19 -12.35 -9.28 14.22
N ARG A 20 -12.87 -9.83 15.32
CA ARG A 20 -13.38 -11.19 15.42
C ARG A 20 -14.87 -11.15 15.71
N GLY A 21 -15.71 -11.65 14.81
CA GLY A 21 -17.16 -11.56 14.99
C GLY A 21 -17.96 -11.93 13.75
N LEU A 22 -19.09 -11.25 13.57
CA LEU A 22 -20.01 -11.45 12.46
C LEU A 22 -20.08 -10.19 11.60
N GLN A 23 -20.11 -10.37 10.29
CA GLN A 23 -20.28 -9.28 9.34
C GLN A 23 -21.21 -9.69 8.21
N LEU A 24 -22.15 -8.80 7.89
CA LEU A 24 -22.99 -8.88 6.71
C LEU A 24 -22.69 -7.66 5.84
N THR A 25 -22.15 -7.88 4.65
CA THR A 25 -21.77 -6.82 3.71
C THR A 25 -22.33 -7.11 2.32
N SER A 26 -22.70 -6.05 1.59
CA SER A 26 -22.95 -6.14 0.15
C SER A 26 -21.65 -6.47 -0.58
N ASP A 27 -21.72 -7.44 -1.50
CA ASP A 27 -20.54 -7.93 -2.23
C ASP A 27 -20.51 -7.39 -3.67
N ASP A 28 -19.54 -6.52 -3.95
CA ASP A 28 -19.33 -5.93 -5.27
C ASP A 28 -18.81 -6.95 -6.31
N GLN A 29 -18.25 -8.09 -5.89
CA GLN A 29 -17.78 -9.14 -6.80
C GLN A 29 -18.93 -9.90 -7.48
N MET A 30 -20.13 -9.87 -6.90
CA MET A 30 -21.33 -10.41 -7.54
C MET A 30 -21.82 -9.55 -8.71
N GLN A 31 -21.21 -8.38 -8.95
CA GLN A 31 -21.54 -7.48 -10.05
C GLN A 31 -20.69 -7.75 -11.31
N PRO A 32 -21.21 -7.39 -12.50
CA PRO A 32 -20.44 -7.44 -13.75
C PRO A 32 -19.12 -6.66 -13.63
N ASN A 33 -18.06 -7.18 -14.26
CA ASN A 33 -16.71 -6.61 -14.20
C ASN A 33 -16.64 -5.12 -14.57
N SER A 34 -17.56 -4.62 -15.40
CA SER A 34 -17.67 -3.20 -15.78
C SER A 34 -18.08 -2.26 -14.64
N GLN A 35 -18.24 -2.78 -13.42
CA GLN A 35 -18.73 -2.05 -12.25
C GLN A 35 -17.91 -2.31 -10.98
N ARG A 36 -16.75 -2.98 -11.08
CA ARG A 36 -15.89 -3.33 -9.94
C ARG A 36 -14.89 -2.21 -9.60
N GLY A 37 -14.44 -2.18 -8.35
CA GLY A 37 -13.57 -1.13 -7.78
C GLY A 37 -12.08 -1.23 -8.12
N TYR A 38 -11.31 -0.30 -7.54
CA TYR A 38 -9.88 -0.07 -7.75
C TYR A 38 -9.02 -0.66 -6.61
N ALA A 39 -7.84 -1.18 -6.92
CA ALA A 39 -6.81 -1.54 -5.94
C ALA A 39 -5.52 -0.78 -6.27
N PRO A 40 -4.88 -0.10 -5.30
CA PRO A 40 -3.67 0.67 -5.56
C PRO A 40 -2.46 -0.25 -5.75
N THR A 41 -1.63 0.07 -6.73
CA THR A 41 -0.35 -0.58 -6.98
C THR A 41 0.73 0.06 -6.12
N ILE A 42 1.52 -0.75 -5.41
CA ILE A 42 2.67 -0.26 -4.65
C ILE A 42 3.86 -0.18 -5.60
N ARG A 43 4.44 1.01 -5.73
CA ARG A 43 5.68 1.25 -6.48
C ARG A 43 6.74 1.79 -5.54
N GLY A 44 7.95 1.27 -5.64
CA GLY A 44 9.09 1.71 -4.84
C GLY A 44 10.40 1.39 -5.54
N ILE A 45 11.52 1.79 -4.95
CA ILE A 45 12.86 1.54 -5.48
C ILE A 45 13.69 0.88 -4.38
N ALA A 46 14.28 -0.28 -4.70
CA ALA A 46 15.25 -0.96 -3.85
C ALA A 46 16.67 -0.63 -4.32
N ARG A 47 17.56 -0.27 -3.39
CA ARG A 47 18.97 0.08 -3.69
C ARG A 47 19.85 -1.16 -3.86
N SER A 48 19.53 -2.21 -3.12
CA SER A 48 20.22 -3.49 -3.09
C SER A 48 19.20 -4.64 -3.23
N ASN A 49 19.65 -5.87 -3.03
CA ASN A 49 18.72 -7.00 -2.90
C ASN A 49 18.01 -6.84 -1.56
N ALA A 50 16.77 -6.36 -1.64
CA ALA A 50 16.02 -5.93 -0.49
C ALA A 50 14.87 -6.89 -0.18
N GLN A 51 14.44 -6.88 1.07
CA GLN A 51 13.18 -7.48 1.48
C GLN A 51 12.13 -6.39 1.61
N VAL A 52 11.07 -6.49 0.80
CA VAL A 52 9.91 -5.59 0.90
C VAL A 52 8.88 -6.23 1.81
N ILE A 53 8.52 -5.51 2.86
CA ILE A 53 7.51 -5.89 3.84
C ILE A 53 6.40 -4.84 3.76
N VAL A 54 5.20 -5.26 3.34
CA VAL A 54 4.02 -4.41 3.31
C VAL A 54 3.16 -4.76 4.51
N ARG A 55 2.94 -3.78 5.39
CA ARG A 55 2.03 -3.89 6.52
C ARG A 55 0.76 -3.10 6.27
N GLN A 56 -0.36 -3.61 6.76
CA GLN A 56 -1.63 -2.89 6.77
C GLN A 56 -2.26 -3.08 8.14
N ASN A 57 -2.56 -1.97 8.83
CA ASN A 57 -2.99 -1.98 10.23
C ASN A 57 -2.03 -2.79 11.14
N GLY A 58 -0.71 -2.68 10.93
CA GLY A 58 0.33 -3.38 11.70
C GLY A 58 0.61 -4.84 11.30
N TYR A 59 -0.31 -5.52 10.60
CA TYR A 59 -0.12 -6.90 10.14
C TYR A 59 0.63 -6.96 8.82
N ILE A 60 1.54 -7.92 8.65
CA ILE A 60 2.21 -8.18 7.37
C ILE A 60 1.18 -8.70 6.36
N ALA A 61 0.83 -7.85 5.40
CA ALA A 61 -0.08 -8.17 4.30
C ALA A 61 0.67 -8.86 3.13
N TYR A 62 1.94 -8.52 2.95
CA TYR A 62 2.78 -9.08 1.89
C TYR A 62 4.27 -8.99 2.26
N GLN A 63 5.05 -10.00 1.87
CA GLN A 63 6.49 -10.03 2.12
C GLN A 63 7.19 -10.77 0.97
N THR A 64 8.11 -10.09 0.29
CA THR A 64 8.89 -10.68 -0.80
C THR A 64 10.31 -10.14 -0.84
N ALA A 65 11.24 -10.90 -1.39
CA ALA A 65 12.55 -10.39 -1.80
C ALA A 65 12.42 -9.74 -3.18
N VAL A 66 13.09 -8.61 -3.38
CA VAL A 66 13.16 -7.89 -4.66
C VAL A 66 14.63 -7.65 -5.03
N SER A 67 14.93 -7.69 -6.32
CA SER A 67 16.24 -7.29 -6.83
C SER A 67 16.39 -5.76 -6.79
N PRO A 68 17.63 -5.22 -6.71
CA PRO A 68 17.88 -3.80 -6.79
C PRO A 68 17.31 -3.24 -8.08
N GLY A 69 16.42 -2.25 -7.97
CA GLY A 69 15.52 -1.87 -9.06
C GLY A 69 14.32 -1.05 -8.61
N GLU A 70 13.64 -0.41 -9.56
CA GLU A 70 12.21 -0.12 -9.38
C GLU A 70 11.47 -1.45 -9.24
N PHE A 71 10.60 -1.56 -8.24
CA PHE A 71 9.70 -2.68 -8.07
C PHE A 71 8.25 -2.21 -8.13
N GLU A 72 7.41 -3.09 -8.67
CA GLU A 72 5.97 -2.90 -8.73
C GLU A 72 5.32 -4.13 -8.08
N ILE A 73 4.49 -3.91 -7.06
CA ILE A 73 3.64 -4.94 -6.46
C ILE A 73 2.20 -4.61 -6.84
N ASN A 74 1.68 -5.37 -7.81
CA ASN A 74 0.33 -5.24 -8.36
C ASN A 74 -0.57 -6.46 -8.07
N ASP A 75 -0.04 -7.45 -7.37
CA ASP A 75 -0.68 -8.71 -6.97
C ASP A 75 -1.06 -8.73 -5.49
N MET A 76 -1.10 -7.56 -4.84
CA MET A 76 -1.71 -7.41 -3.52
C MET A 76 -3.16 -7.86 -3.59
N PHE A 77 -3.53 -8.85 -2.79
CA PHE A 77 -4.94 -9.16 -2.59
C PHE A 77 -5.60 -7.98 -1.88
N PRO A 78 -6.78 -7.51 -2.33
CA PRO A 78 -7.59 -6.64 -1.50
C PRO A 78 -7.98 -7.45 -0.26
N THR A 79 -7.32 -7.21 0.88
CA THR A 79 -7.49 -7.92 2.16
C THR A 79 -8.84 -7.64 2.83
N GLY A 80 -9.79 -7.02 2.12
CA GLY A 80 -11.02 -6.45 2.67
C GLY A 80 -10.79 -5.32 3.67
N SER A 81 -9.53 -5.05 4.04
CA SER A 81 -9.08 -3.94 4.85
C SER A 81 -8.64 -2.81 3.95
N ASN A 82 -9.10 -1.63 4.29
CA ASN A 82 -8.71 -0.41 3.63
C ASN A 82 -8.03 0.48 4.70
N GLY A 83 -6.79 0.15 5.01
CA GLY A 83 -5.85 1.00 5.75
C GLY A 83 -4.66 1.33 4.84
N ASP A 84 -3.91 2.37 5.18
CA ASP A 84 -2.67 2.69 4.48
C ASP A 84 -1.72 1.49 4.44
N TYR A 85 -0.99 1.33 3.33
CA TYR A 85 0.11 0.38 3.29
C TYR A 85 1.35 1.06 3.86
N ASP A 86 1.80 0.59 5.01
CA ASP A 86 3.12 0.89 5.55
C ASP A 86 4.12 -0.04 4.86
N VAL A 87 4.95 0.52 3.99
CA VAL A 87 5.94 -0.23 3.21
C VAL A 87 7.31 -0.01 3.82
N THR A 88 7.91 -1.10 4.29
CA THR A 88 9.30 -1.15 4.72
C THR A 88 10.13 -1.87 3.66
N VAL A 89 11.16 -1.21 3.15
CA VAL A 89 12.17 -1.81 2.26
C VAL A 89 13.46 -2.00 3.06
N LYS A 90 13.75 -3.23 3.43
CA LYS A 90 14.95 -3.60 4.19
C LYS A 90 16.08 -3.99 3.23
N GLU A 91 17.12 -3.18 3.18
CA GLU A 91 18.26 -3.34 2.28
C GLU A 91 19.27 -4.37 2.83
N ALA A 92 20.17 -4.85 1.96
CA ALA A 92 21.17 -5.85 2.29
C ALA A 92 22.22 -5.36 3.31
N ASP A 93 22.43 -4.04 3.41
CA ASP A 93 23.29 -3.39 4.42
C ASP A 93 22.60 -3.24 5.79
N GLY A 94 21.33 -3.66 5.90
CA GLY A 94 20.51 -3.55 7.11
C GLY A 94 19.76 -2.24 7.26
N SER A 95 19.98 -1.26 6.38
CA SER A 95 19.23 0.00 6.41
C SER A 95 17.79 -0.19 5.91
N GLU A 96 16.86 0.56 6.48
CA GLU A 96 15.42 0.43 6.19
C GLU A 96 14.88 1.73 5.59
N GLN A 97 14.14 1.63 4.48
CA GLN A 97 13.38 2.74 3.92
C GLN A 97 11.90 2.55 4.26
N HIS A 98 11.28 3.58 4.84
CA HIS A 98 9.87 3.56 5.22
C HIS A 98 9.10 4.58 4.38
N PHE A 99 8.04 4.13 3.72
CA PHE A 99 7.10 5.02 3.03
C PHE A 99 5.69 4.47 3.11
N ILE A 100 4.73 5.39 3.14
CA ILE A 100 3.32 5.04 3.15
C ILE A 100 2.77 5.14 1.73
N VAL A 101 2.21 4.05 1.23
CA VAL A 101 1.34 4.10 0.05
C VAL A 101 -0.08 4.28 0.57
N PRO A 102 -0.68 5.47 0.37
CA PRO A 102 -2.04 5.68 0.82
C PRO A 102 -2.93 4.67 0.09
N TYR A 103 -3.77 3.97 0.84
CA TYR A 103 -4.87 3.21 0.25
C TYR A 103 -5.97 4.24 -0.07
N SER A 104 -5.67 5.10 -1.04
CA SER A 104 -6.50 6.27 -1.34
C SER A 104 -7.92 5.84 -1.71
N SER A 105 -8.89 6.28 -0.93
CA SER A 105 -10.30 6.12 -1.28
C SER A 105 -10.64 7.09 -2.41
N LEU A 106 -11.03 6.58 -3.58
CA LEU A 106 -11.67 7.40 -4.62
C LEU A 106 -12.94 8.07 -4.07
N PRO A 107 -13.44 9.16 -4.70
CA PRO A 107 -14.73 9.72 -4.32
C PRO A 107 -15.81 8.65 -4.23
N ILE A 108 -16.57 8.67 -3.13
CA ILE A 108 -17.57 7.65 -2.85
C ILE A 108 -18.80 7.92 -3.69
N LEU A 109 -19.03 7.04 -4.66
CA LEU A 109 -20.16 7.10 -5.57
C LEU A 109 -20.82 5.74 -5.73
N GLN A 110 -22.15 5.76 -5.85
CA GLN A 110 -22.99 4.63 -6.16
C GLN A 110 -23.88 4.96 -7.35
N ARG A 111 -24.15 3.97 -8.21
CA ARG A 111 -25.10 4.17 -9.31
C ARG A 111 -26.50 4.37 -8.75
N THR A 112 -27.31 5.17 -9.43
CA THR A 112 -28.71 5.42 -9.04
C THR A 112 -29.46 4.11 -8.75
N GLY A 113 -30.15 4.06 -7.61
CA GLY A 113 -30.90 2.90 -7.13
C GLY A 113 -30.05 1.84 -6.42
N ARG A 114 -28.72 1.99 -6.33
CA ARG A 114 -27.85 1.04 -5.63
C ARG A 114 -27.72 1.37 -4.16
N ALA A 115 -27.82 0.35 -3.32
CA ALA A 115 -27.45 0.39 -1.92
C ALA A 115 -26.22 -0.50 -1.70
N LYS A 116 -25.16 0.06 -1.11
CA LYS A 116 -24.03 -0.68 -0.53
C LYS A 116 -24.13 -0.56 0.98
N TYR A 117 -24.09 -1.66 1.70
CA TYR A 117 -24.25 -1.65 3.16
C TYR A 117 -23.30 -2.65 3.81
N SER A 118 -22.89 -2.34 5.04
CA SER A 118 -22.13 -3.24 5.88
C SER A 118 -22.60 -3.13 7.32
N VAL A 119 -22.83 -4.27 7.96
CA VAL A 119 -23.14 -4.37 9.38
C VAL A 119 -22.15 -5.35 9.98
N THR A 120 -21.35 -4.88 10.94
CA THR A 120 -20.34 -5.67 11.64
C THR A 120 -20.60 -5.58 13.14
N VAL A 121 -20.55 -6.71 13.81
CA VAL A 121 -20.60 -6.82 15.27
C VAL A 121 -19.56 -7.82 15.73
N GLY A 122 -18.77 -7.45 16.73
CA GLY A 122 -17.69 -8.32 17.20
C GLY A 122 -16.76 -7.61 18.16
N LYS A 123 -15.58 -8.21 18.33
CA LYS A 123 -14.53 -7.67 19.19
C LYS A 123 -13.44 -7.06 18.35
N TYR A 124 -12.97 -5.88 18.75
CA TYR A 124 -11.78 -5.26 18.17
C TYR A 124 -10.58 -6.20 18.34
N ARG A 125 -9.78 -6.39 17.30
CA ARG A 125 -8.63 -7.30 17.32
C ARG A 125 -7.33 -6.52 17.09
N ASP A 126 -6.71 -6.08 18.17
CA ASP A 126 -5.39 -5.45 18.08
C ASP A 126 -4.27 -6.43 17.67
N TYR A 127 -3.20 -5.92 17.08
CA TYR A 127 -1.98 -6.65 16.74
C TYR A 127 -1.35 -7.34 17.94
N ASN A 128 -1.32 -6.67 19.11
CA ASN A 128 -0.74 -7.23 20.33
C ASN A 128 -1.76 -8.00 21.19
N ASN A 129 -3.00 -8.16 20.72
CA ASN A 129 -4.07 -8.93 21.37
C ASN A 129 -4.41 -8.49 22.82
N HIS A 130 -4.13 -7.22 23.17
CA HIS A 130 -4.28 -6.69 24.53
C HIS A 130 -5.72 -6.27 24.90
N ALA A 131 -6.51 -5.79 23.93
CA ALA A 131 -7.87 -5.32 24.17
C ALA A 131 -8.87 -5.98 23.22
N LEU A 132 -9.93 -6.56 23.81
CA LEU A 132 -11.06 -7.18 23.12
C LEU A 132 -12.35 -6.43 23.52
N ASP A 133 -12.44 -5.15 23.14
CA ASP A 133 -13.66 -4.38 23.36
C ASP A 133 -14.71 -4.72 22.28
N ASP A 134 -15.94 -4.93 22.73
CA ASP A 134 -17.08 -5.18 21.85
C ASP A 134 -17.40 -3.89 21.08
N PHE A 135 -17.57 -4.00 19.76
CA PHE A 135 -18.00 -2.90 18.93
C PHE A 135 -19.04 -3.34 17.90
N GLY A 136 -19.83 -2.36 17.47
CA GLY A 136 -20.73 -2.45 16.34
C GLY A 136 -20.45 -1.34 15.34
N GLN A 137 -20.47 -1.69 14.06
CA GLN A 137 -20.35 -0.74 12.95
C GLN A 137 -21.45 -1.01 11.93
N ALA A 138 -22.17 0.04 11.52
CA ALA A 138 -23.12 -0.02 10.43
C ALA A 138 -22.85 1.12 9.45
N THR A 139 -22.76 0.81 8.15
CA THR A 139 -22.59 1.79 7.08
C THR A 139 -23.60 1.54 5.97
N LEU A 140 -24.06 2.62 5.34
CA LEU A 140 -24.97 2.59 4.21
C LEU A 140 -24.58 3.68 3.22
N LEU A 141 -24.46 3.30 1.96
CA LEU A 141 -24.27 4.19 0.81
C LEU A 141 -25.43 3.94 -0.15
N TYR A 142 -26.06 5.00 -0.64
CA TYR A 142 -27.18 4.92 -1.56
C TYR A 142 -27.04 5.88 -2.73
N GLY A 143 -27.11 5.34 -3.95
CA GLY A 143 -27.08 6.13 -5.18
C GLY A 143 -28.45 6.72 -5.51
N LEU A 144 -28.53 8.04 -5.59
CA LEU A 144 -29.71 8.81 -5.96
C LEU A 144 -29.69 9.18 -7.45
N PRO A 145 -30.80 9.73 -7.99
CA PRO A 145 -30.81 10.34 -9.32
C PRO A 145 -29.77 11.47 -9.47
N TRP A 146 -29.51 11.86 -10.72
CA TRP A 146 -28.55 12.92 -11.09
C TRP A 146 -27.10 12.69 -10.69
N GLY A 147 -26.71 11.44 -10.41
CA GLY A 147 -25.34 11.11 -10.03
C GLY A 147 -24.97 11.48 -8.59
N ILE A 148 -25.96 11.76 -7.74
CA ILE A 148 -25.79 11.98 -6.30
C ILE A 148 -25.64 10.62 -5.61
N THR A 149 -24.81 10.55 -4.58
CA THR A 149 -24.72 9.43 -3.63
C THR A 149 -24.78 9.99 -2.22
N LEU A 150 -25.68 9.49 -1.39
CA LEU A 150 -25.66 9.77 0.04
C LEU A 150 -25.06 8.59 0.76
N TYR A 151 -24.26 8.86 1.78
CA TYR A 151 -23.69 7.80 2.59
C TYR A 151 -23.49 8.24 4.03
N GLY A 152 -23.35 7.26 4.90
CA GLY A 152 -23.09 7.49 6.30
C GLY A 152 -22.98 6.19 7.07
N GLY A 153 -22.86 6.33 8.36
CA GLY A 153 -22.80 5.18 9.24
C GLY A 153 -22.65 5.57 10.70
N SER A 154 -22.60 4.56 11.54
CA SER A 154 -22.36 4.70 12.98
C SER A 154 -21.39 3.62 13.46
N GLN A 155 -20.54 3.99 14.41
CA GLN A 155 -19.69 3.08 15.18
C GLN A 155 -19.98 3.27 16.67
N ILE A 156 -20.07 2.17 17.41
CA ILE A 156 -20.31 2.16 18.85
C ILE A 156 -19.42 1.09 19.47
N ALA A 157 -18.69 1.43 20.54
CA ALA A 157 -18.00 0.48 21.38
C ALA A 157 -18.30 0.79 22.85
N GLY A 158 -19.22 0.02 23.44
CA GLY A 158 -19.71 0.21 24.81
C GLY A 158 -20.07 1.66 25.13
N ASP A 159 -19.56 2.16 26.25
CA ASP A 159 -19.61 3.57 26.66
C ASP A 159 -18.32 4.35 26.33
N LYS A 160 -17.30 3.67 25.78
CA LYS A 160 -16.00 4.25 25.44
C LYS A 160 -16.02 5.06 24.15
N TYR A 161 -16.76 4.62 23.14
CA TYR A 161 -16.73 5.27 21.83
C TYR A 161 -18.09 5.28 21.13
N GLN A 162 -18.45 6.44 20.59
CA GLN A 162 -19.59 6.62 19.69
C GLN A 162 -19.20 7.53 18.54
N SER A 163 -19.53 7.16 17.31
CA SER A 163 -19.23 7.96 16.14
C SER A 163 -20.35 7.87 15.11
N VAL A 164 -20.65 8.99 14.47
CA VAL A 164 -21.62 9.11 13.39
C VAL A 164 -20.97 9.83 12.22
N ALA A 165 -21.20 9.31 11.02
CA ALA A 165 -20.68 9.89 9.79
C ALA A 165 -21.81 10.16 8.80
N PHE A 166 -21.69 11.27 8.08
CA PHE A 166 -22.58 11.63 6.98
C PHE A 166 -21.76 12.21 5.83
N GLY A 167 -22.09 11.80 4.61
CA GLY A 167 -21.42 12.28 3.41
C GLY A 167 -22.30 12.28 2.17
N VAL A 168 -21.85 13.08 1.22
CA VAL A 168 -22.46 13.22 -0.10
C VAL A 168 -21.37 13.09 -1.17
N GLY A 169 -21.67 12.34 -2.22
CA GLY A 169 -20.88 12.23 -3.43
C GLY A 169 -21.68 12.74 -4.62
N GLN A 170 -21.01 13.40 -5.56
CA GLN A 170 -21.60 13.85 -6.82
C GLN A 170 -20.70 13.46 -7.98
N ASN A 171 -21.27 12.74 -8.93
CA ASN A 171 -20.69 12.58 -10.26
C ASN A 171 -21.08 13.78 -11.14
N MET A 172 -20.12 14.65 -11.44
CA MET A 172 -20.30 15.85 -12.27
C MET A 172 -19.91 15.61 -13.74
N GLN A 173 -19.82 14.33 -14.16
CA GLN A 173 -19.51 13.92 -15.53
C GLN A 173 -18.20 14.56 -16.05
N MET A 174 -18.29 15.54 -16.95
CA MET A 174 -17.12 16.21 -17.57
C MET A 174 -16.23 16.92 -16.54
N LEU A 175 -16.78 17.34 -15.40
CA LEU A 175 -16.02 17.99 -14.33
C LEU A 175 -15.38 16.99 -13.35
N GLY A 176 -15.62 15.68 -13.50
CA GLY A 176 -15.13 14.64 -12.60
C GLY A 176 -16.13 14.28 -11.49
N ALA A 177 -15.62 13.69 -10.42
CA ALA A 177 -16.37 13.23 -9.26
C ALA A 177 -15.85 13.91 -7.99
N ILE A 178 -16.75 14.28 -7.09
CA ILE A 178 -16.43 14.86 -5.78
C ILE A 178 -17.20 14.14 -4.68
N SER A 179 -16.60 13.98 -3.51
CA SER A 179 -17.32 13.57 -2.29
C SER A 179 -16.86 14.38 -1.09
N LEU A 180 -17.79 14.74 -0.22
CA LEU A 180 -17.57 15.41 1.05
C LEU A 180 -18.22 14.57 2.15
N ASP A 181 -17.51 14.33 3.25
CA ASP A 181 -18.07 13.73 4.46
C ASP A 181 -17.57 14.38 5.74
N GLY A 182 -18.42 14.31 6.77
CA GLY A 182 -18.14 14.69 8.14
C GLY A 182 -18.35 13.51 9.07
N ILE A 183 -17.42 13.32 10.01
CA ILE A 183 -17.46 12.29 11.05
C ILE A 183 -17.42 13.01 12.40
N TRP A 184 -18.37 12.75 13.28
CA TRP A 184 -18.39 13.25 14.64
C TRP A 184 -18.17 12.09 15.61
N SER A 185 -17.21 12.25 16.50
CA SER A 185 -16.81 11.25 17.48
C SER A 185 -16.99 11.77 18.90
N HIS A 186 -17.46 10.91 19.80
CA HIS A 186 -17.44 11.06 21.24
C HIS A 186 -16.63 9.91 21.82
N ALA A 187 -15.52 10.25 22.47
CA ALA A 187 -14.59 9.31 23.08
C ALA A 187 -14.57 9.50 24.60
N LYS A 188 -14.47 8.40 25.33
CA LYS A 188 -14.26 8.34 26.77
C LYS A 188 -13.12 7.39 27.05
N PHE A 189 -12.04 7.92 27.62
CA PHE A 189 -10.83 7.18 27.95
C PHE A 189 -10.94 6.56 29.36
N ASP A 190 -10.09 5.58 29.64
CA ASP A 190 -10.09 4.84 30.92
C ASP A 190 -9.69 5.74 32.12
N ASP A 191 -8.96 6.84 31.86
CA ASP A 191 -8.64 7.89 32.84
C ASP A 191 -9.82 8.85 33.13
N GLY A 192 -10.97 8.64 32.48
CA GLY A 192 -12.19 9.44 32.65
C GLY A 192 -12.27 10.69 31.78
N ARG A 193 -11.23 11.00 30.98
CA ARG A 193 -11.30 12.10 30.00
C ARG A 193 -12.37 11.82 28.96
N LYS A 194 -13.07 12.88 28.55
CA LYS A 194 -14.08 12.85 27.49
C LYS A 194 -13.71 13.85 26.42
N GLU A 195 -13.69 13.38 25.18
CA GLU A 195 -13.35 14.21 24.04
C GLU A 195 -14.45 14.13 22.98
N ILE A 196 -14.78 15.29 22.43
CA ILE A 196 -15.74 15.41 21.33
C ILE A 196 -15.03 16.15 20.21
N GLY A 197 -14.99 15.52 19.05
CA GLY A 197 -14.33 16.08 17.89
C GLY A 197 -14.98 15.66 16.59
N GLN A 198 -14.50 16.27 15.51
CA GLN A 198 -15.01 16.09 14.17
C GLN A 198 -13.88 15.98 13.15
N SER A 199 -14.10 15.18 12.11
CA SER A 199 -13.23 15.10 10.94
C SER A 199 -14.04 15.37 9.67
N TRP A 200 -13.48 16.20 8.79
CA TRP A 200 -14.05 16.52 7.49
C TRP A 200 -13.14 16.00 6.39
N ARG A 201 -13.71 15.35 5.37
CA ARG A 201 -12.96 14.81 4.24
C ARG A 201 -13.55 15.27 2.93
N VAL A 202 -12.70 15.78 2.05
CA VAL A 202 -13.02 16.12 0.67
C VAL A 202 -12.19 15.22 -0.24
N ARG A 203 -12.83 14.60 -1.23
CA ARG A 203 -12.18 13.80 -2.27
C ARG A 203 -12.64 14.25 -3.63
N TYR A 204 -11.70 14.43 -4.54
CA TYR A 204 -11.96 14.77 -5.93
C TYR A 204 -11.18 13.85 -6.86
N SER A 205 -11.79 13.48 -7.99
CA SER A 205 -11.17 12.67 -9.03
C SER A 205 -11.67 13.09 -10.40
N LYS A 206 -10.79 13.07 -11.42
CA LYS A 206 -11.14 13.39 -12.80
C LYS A 206 -10.28 12.62 -13.80
N GLY A 207 -10.93 11.84 -14.65
CA GLY A 207 -10.31 11.33 -15.89
C GLY A 207 -10.58 12.29 -17.05
N VAL A 208 -9.53 12.74 -17.76
CA VAL A 208 -9.61 13.53 -18.98
C VAL A 208 -9.05 12.71 -20.14
N VAL A 209 -9.94 12.03 -20.87
CA VAL A 209 -9.57 11.17 -22.00
C VAL A 209 -8.94 11.97 -23.14
N SER A 210 -9.38 13.22 -23.38
CA SER A 210 -8.90 14.05 -24.49
C SER A 210 -7.42 14.43 -24.40
N THR A 211 -6.88 14.51 -23.18
CA THR A 211 -5.46 14.84 -22.93
C THR A 211 -4.67 13.63 -22.41
N GLY A 212 -5.28 12.45 -22.30
CA GLY A 212 -4.65 11.28 -21.67
C GLY A 212 -4.33 11.50 -20.18
N THR A 213 -4.93 12.50 -19.54
CA THR A 213 -4.68 12.83 -18.13
C THR A 213 -5.66 12.08 -17.24
N THR A 214 -5.15 11.24 -16.35
CA THR A 214 -5.94 10.69 -15.24
C THR A 214 -5.50 11.38 -13.96
N PHE A 215 -6.32 12.32 -13.50
CA PHE A 215 -6.21 12.87 -12.16
C PHE A 215 -6.95 11.92 -11.22
N SER A 216 -6.25 10.93 -10.68
CA SER A 216 -6.87 9.87 -9.89
C SER A 216 -7.40 10.42 -8.56
N LEU A 217 -6.70 11.37 -7.91
CA LEU A 217 -7.08 11.82 -6.58
C LEU A 217 -6.52 13.20 -6.19
N ALA A 218 -7.38 14.05 -5.62
CA ALA A 218 -7.02 15.03 -4.60
C ALA A 218 -7.90 14.81 -3.36
N GLY A 219 -7.30 14.41 -2.26
CA GLY A 219 -7.93 14.19 -0.96
C GLY A 219 -7.44 15.20 0.06
N TYR A 220 -8.35 15.72 0.88
CA TYR A 220 -8.00 16.51 2.05
C TYR A 220 -8.85 16.07 3.23
N ARG A 221 -8.20 15.67 4.32
CA ARG A 221 -8.82 15.35 5.61
C ARG A 221 -8.37 16.37 6.63
N TYR A 222 -9.33 17.02 7.26
CA TYR A 222 -9.14 17.81 8.47
C TYR A 222 -9.70 17.03 9.65
N ALA A 223 -9.00 16.98 10.78
CA ALA A 223 -9.48 16.43 12.04
C ALA A 223 -9.22 17.44 13.16
N SER A 224 -10.27 17.78 13.91
CA SER A 224 -10.14 18.62 15.09
C SER A 224 -9.27 17.93 16.14
N GLU A 225 -8.61 18.70 17.00
CA GLU A 225 -7.77 18.20 18.09
C GLU A 225 -8.43 17.12 18.97
N ASN A 226 -9.73 17.21 19.21
CA ASN A 226 -10.47 16.25 20.04
C ASN A 226 -11.14 15.12 19.25
N TYR A 227 -10.86 15.00 17.95
CA TYR A 227 -11.37 13.89 17.14
C TYR A 227 -10.55 12.64 17.43
N ASN A 228 -11.23 11.51 17.63
CA ASN A 228 -10.56 10.23 17.77
C ASN A 228 -11.26 9.19 16.88
N SER A 229 -10.49 8.30 16.26
CA SER A 229 -11.03 7.10 15.61
C SER A 229 -11.24 5.96 16.61
N LEU A 230 -12.00 4.92 16.23
CA LEU A 230 -12.28 3.78 17.10
C LEU A 230 -10.99 3.08 17.57
N SER A 231 -10.03 2.90 16.66
CA SER A 231 -8.74 2.27 16.97
C SER A 231 -7.94 3.07 18.00
N GLU A 232 -7.99 4.40 17.92
CA GLU A 232 -7.23 5.30 18.82
C GLU A 232 -7.80 5.30 20.25
N VAL A 233 -9.08 4.96 20.42
CA VAL A 233 -9.74 4.90 21.73
C VAL A 233 -9.65 3.51 22.36
N ILE A 234 -9.75 2.44 21.56
CA ILE A 234 -9.67 1.07 22.06
C ILE A 234 -8.21 0.65 22.29
N ASN A 235 -7.32 1.04 21.39
CA ASN A 235 -5.89 0.85 21.53
C ASN A 235 -5.20 2.21 21.47
N PRO A 236 -5.29 3.02 22.55
CA PRO A 236 -4.42 4.17 22.70
C PRO A 236 -3.01 3.60 22.80
N ASP A 237 -2.29 3.57 21.68
CA ASP A 237 -0.89 3.21 21.68
C ASP A 237 -0.17 4.34 22.41
N ASP A 238 0.00 4.19 23.73
CA ASP A 238 0.51 5.22 24.63
C ASP A 238 1.85 5.77 24.09
N ASP A 239 2.68 4.91 23.46
CA ASP A 239 3.97 5.29 22.87
C ASP A 239 3.84 6.09 21.55
N PHE A 240 2.80 5.91 20.74
CA PHE A 240 2.64 6.66 19.48
C PHE A 240 1.94 8.01 19.74
N TYR A 241 0.94 8.04 20.61
CA TYR A 241 0.19 9.25 20.93
C TYR A 241 1.02 10.26 21.74
N ASP A 242 1.83 9.79 22.68
CA ASP A 242 2.71 10.67 23.47
C ASP A 242 3.87 11.26 22.64
N ASN A 243 4.31 10.57 21.59
CA ASN A 243 5.45 11.01 20.77
C ASN A 243 5.08 11.85 19.54
N TYR A 244 3.90 11.63 18.92
CA TYR A 244 3.56 12.26 17.62
C TYR A 244 2.37 13.22 17.66
N GLY A 245 1.53 13.12 18.68
CA GLY A 245 0.27 13.86 18.74
C GLY A 245 -0.76 13.37 17.72
N LYS A 246 -1.94 13.99 17.73
CA LYS A 246 -3.08 13.53 16.93
C LYS A 246 -3.02 14.04 15.51
N ARG A 247 -3.43 13.24 14.53
CA ARG A 247 -3.50 13.67 13.13
C ARG A 247 -4.39 14.90 12.99
N HIS A 248 -3.88 15.94 12.32
CA HIS A 248 -4.55 17.21 12.12
C HIS A 248 -5.02 17.36 10.67
N ASN A 249 -4.08 17.48 9.75
CA ASN A 249 -4.33 17.67 8.32
C ASN A 249 -3.67 16.56 7.54
N ARG A 250 -4.39 15.99 6.58
CA ARG A 250 -3.81 15.09 5.61
C ARG A 250 -4.21 15.49 4.21
N PHE A 251 -3.22 15.75 3.39
CA PHE A 251 -3.37 16.03 1.97
C PHE A 251 -2.81 14.87 1.16
N GLU A 252 -3.55 14.45 0.14
CA GLU A 252 -3.13 13.43 -0.82
C GLU A 252 -3.42 13.90 -2.23
N ALA A 253 -2.46 13.77 -3.14
CA ALA A 253 -2.66 14.01 -4.55
C ALA A 253 -1.96 12.96 -5.39
N SER A 254 -2.64 12.45 -6.42
CA SER A 254 -2.07 11.54 -7.40
C SER A 254 -2.51 11.94 -8.81
N VAL A 255 -1.51 12.14 -9.68
CA VAL A 255 -1.69 12.59 -11.05
C VAL A 255 -0.93 11.66 -11.97
N ASN A 256 -1.61 11.08 -12.95
CA ASN A 256 -1.00 10.37 -14.04
C ASN A 256 -1.34 11.08 -15.35
N GLN A 257 -0.33 11.62 -16.02
CA GLN A 257 -0.46 12.35 -17.26
C GLN A 257 0.24 11.58 -18.38
N GLN A 258 -0.54 11.01 -19.31
CA GLN A 258 0.03 10.57 -20.58
C GLN A 258 0.19 11.81 -21.48
N ILE A 259 1.42 12.20 -21.79
CA ILE A 259 1.70 13.43 -22.54
C ILE A 259 1.38 13.20 -24.02
N SER A 260 1.87 12.10 -24.57
CA SER A 260 1.49 11.57 -25.89
C SER A 260 2.00 10.14 -26.03
N ASN A 261 1.68 9.49 -27.15
CA ASN A 261 2.25 8.17 -27.47
C ASN A 261 3.76 8.21 -27.73
N THR A 262 4.36 9.39 -27.92
CA THR A 262 5.79 9.56 -28.24
C THR A 262 6.59 10.27 -27.14
N LEU A 263 5.92 11.06 -26.31
CA LEU A 263 6.51 11.83 -25.21
C LEU A 263 6.34 11.13 -23.86
N GLY A 264 5.72 9.95 -23.83
CA GLY A 264 5.62 9.12 -22.63
C GLY A 264 4.57 9.59 -21.62
N SER A 265 4.78 9.24 -20.36
CA SER A 265 3.87 9.50 -19.25
C SER A 265 4.60 10.06 -18.02
N LEU A 266 3.97 11.00 -17.35
CA LEU A 266 4.42 11.56 -16.07
C LEU A 266 3.47 11.11 -14.97
N THR A 267 4.00 10.58 -13.88
CA THR A 267 3.27 10.24 -12.66
C THR A 267 3.77 11.12 -11.52
N LEU A 268 2.85 11.66 -10.73
CA LEU A 268 3.13 12.43 -9.52
C LEU A 268 2.26 11.86 -8.40
N SER A 269 2.85 11.66 -7.23
CA SER A 269 2.16 11.32 -5.99
C SER A 269 2.69 12.22 -4.88
N TRP A 270 1.79 12.77 -4.07
CA TRP A 270 2.16 13.62 -2.94
C TRP A 270 1.23 13.34 -1.77
N VAL A 271 1.82 13.05 -0.62
CA VAL A 271 1.14 12.89 0.67
C VAL A 271 1.82 13.82 1.67
N LYS A 272 1.01 14.57 2.41
CA LYS A 272 1.48 15.40 3.52
C LYS A 272 0.54 15.25 4.69
N GLU A 273 1.10 14.98 5.87
CA GLU A 273 0.36 14.83 7.12
C GLU A 273 0.96 15.72 8.21
N ASP A 274 0.11 16.53 8.83
CA ASP A 274 0.42 17.38 9.97
C ASP A 274 -0.23 16.79 11.23
N TYR A 275 0.39 17.05 12.39
CA TYR A 275 -0.08 16.56 13.69
C TYR A 275 -0.30 17.72 14.67
N TRP A 276 -1.25 17.55 15.58
CA TRP A 276 -1.50 18.46 16.70
C TRP A 276 -0.38 18.35 17.73
N HIS A 277 0.00 19.49 18.34
CA HIS A 277 1.07 19.60 19.34
C HIS A 277 2.46 19.17 18.88
N SER A 278 2.65 18.92 17.58
CA SER A 278 3.93 18.58 17.00
C SER A 278 4.26 19.50 15.83
N ALA A 279 5.49 20.02 15.81
CA ALA A 279 6.02 20.70 14.63
C ALA A 279 6.50 19.70 13.56
N GLN A 280 6.43 18.40 13.84
CA GLN A 280 6.81 17.34 12.93
C GLN A 280 5.74 17.15 11.85
N GLN A 281 6.20 16.86 10.63
CA GLN A 281 5.37 16.70 9.46
C GLN A 281 5.85 15.46 8.72
N MET A 282 4.92 14.60 8.37
CA MET A 282 5.19 13.50 7.46
C MET A 282 4.93 13.97 6.03
N GLU A 283 5.88 13.74 5.13
CA GLU A 283 5.73 14.13 3.73
C GLU A 283 6.35 13.08 2.82
N SER A 284 5.61 12.64 1.82
CA SER A 284 6.09 11.73 0.78
C SER A 284 5.69 12.29 -0.59
N LEU A 285 6.69 12.57 -1.43
CA LEU A 285 6.52 13.10 -2.77
C LEU A 285 7.28 12.21 -3.74
N SER A 286 6.59 11.62 -4.72
CA SER A 286 7.22 10.84 -5.78
C SER A 286 6.81 11.37 -7.15
N ALA A 287 7.77 11.61 -8.02
CA ALA A 287 7.55 12.00 -9.41
C ALA A 287 8.32 11.07 -10.34
N SER A 288 7.66 10.50 -11.35
CA SER A 288 8.25 9.55 -12.27
C SER A 288 7.85 9.86 -13.72
N TYR A 289 8.85 10.04 -14.57
CA TYR A 289 8.69 10.20 -16.01
C TYR A 289 9.12 8.92 -16.71
N ASN A 290 8.23 8.34 -17.48
CA ASN A 290 8.45 7.09 -18.21
C ASN A 290 8.29 7.36 -19.70
N ASN A 291 9.25 6.94 -20.52
CA ASN A 291 9.12 7.00 -21.98
C ASN A 291 9.93 5.87 -22.63
N SER A 292 9.76 5.70 -23.93
CA SER A 292 10.49 4.73 -24.73
C SER A 292 10.96 5.34 -26.03
N TRP A 293 12.20 5.04 -26.41
CA TRP A 293 12.76 5.35 -27.70
C TRP A 293 13.06 4.06 -28.46
N GLY A 294 12.23 3.76 -29.47
CA GLY A 294 12.28 2.47 -30.17
C GLY A 294 12.04 1.30 -29.19
N PRO A 295 12.91 0.28 -29.16
CA PRO A 295 12.78 -0.82 -28.20
C PRO A 295 13.23 -0.45 -26.78
N VAL A 296 13.96 0.66 -26.59
CA VAL A 296 14.55 1.04 -25.29
C VAL A 296 13.55 1.83 -24.47
N SER A 297 13.26 1.38 -23.26
CA SER A 297 12.46 2.13 -22.28
C SER A 297 13.37 2.79 -21.25
N TYR A 298 13.00 3.99 -20.82
CA TYR A 298 13.70 4.72 -19.78
C TYR A 298 12.74 5.37 -18.81
N THR A 299 13.13 5.36 -17.54
CA THR A 299 12.36 5.89 -16.42
C THR A 299 13.25 6.82 -15.61
N LEU A 300 12.74 8.00 -15.33
CA LEU A 300 13.36 8.99 -14.47
C LEU A 300 12.46 9.23 -13.27
N SER A 301 12.93 8.90 -12.08
CA SER A 301 12.14 9.00 -10.85
C SER A 301 12.85 9.88 -9.82
N TYR A 302 12.06 10.63 -9.07
CA TYR A 302 12.48 11.41 -7.91
C TYR A 302 11.53 11.09 -6.75
N SER A 303 12.09 10.72 -5.62
CA SER A 303 11.36 10.47 -4.38
C SER A 303 11.90 11.36 -3.27
N TYR A 304 11.02 12.00 -2.54
CA TYR A 304 11.31 12.73 -1.33
C TYR A 304 10.44 12.17 -0.21
N ASN A 305 11.06 11.59 0.80
CA ASN A 305 10.39 11.08 1.98
C ASN A 305 10.95 11.76 3.21
N LYS A 306 10.09 12.40 3.96
CA LYS A 306 10.35 12.89 5.30
C LYS A 306 9.47 12.08 6.22
N ASN A 307 10.10 11.11 6.88
CA ASN A 307 9.47 10.40 7.97
C ASN A 307 10.00 10.96 9.28
N THR A 308 9.13 11.05 10.29
CA THR A 308 9.59 11.44 11.62
C THR A 308 9.47 10.23 12.51
N TYR A 309 10.58 9.56 12.77
CA TYR A 309 10.64 8.40 13.65
C TYR A 309 11.46 8.78 14.88
N GLN A 310 10.89 8.61 16.07
CA GLN A 310 11.54 8.88 17.34
C GLN A 310 11.85 7.53 17.97
N TYR A 311 13.07 7.02 17.73
CA TYR A 311 13.55 5.86 18.46
C TYR A 311 14.10 6.34 19.80
N ARG A 312 13.34 6.17 20.89
CA ARG A 312 13.95 6.14 22.22
C ARG A 312 14.64 4.79 22.36
N SER A 313 15.93 4.73 22.08
CA SER A 313 16.75 3.60 22.51
C SER A 313 16.79 3.63 24.04
N GLY A 314 16.09 2.69 24.68
CA GLY A 314 16.15 2.49 26.12
C GLY A 314 17.49 1.89 26.53
N ASN A 315 18.47 2.76 26.70
CA ASN A 315 19.66 2.65 27.55
C ASN A 315 20.67 3.67 27.03
N ASP A 316 20.71 4.85 27.63
CA ASP A 316 21.96 5.51 28.02
C ASP A 316 21.58 6.71 28.90
N ASP A 317 22.03 6.64 30.16
CA ASP A 317 21.98 7.71 31.17
C ASP A 317 23.02 8.80 30.84
N ASP A 318 23.05 9.28 29.60
CA ASP A 318 23.90 10.40 29.21
C ASP A 318 23.02 11.56 28.72
N ASP A 319 22.83 12.53 29.63
CA ASP A 319 22.33 13.87 29.37
C ASP A 319 23.28 14.60 28.41
N ASN A 320 23.30 14.29 27.11
CA ASN A 320 23.82 15.16 26.06
C ASN A 320 23.24 14.78 24.68
N ASP A 321 22.66 15.79 24.04
CA ASP A 321 22.20 15.84 22.66
C ASP A 321 20.99 14.97 22.26
N ASP A 322 19.86 15.69 22.19
CA ASP A 322 18.58 15.39 21.57
C ASP A 322 18.81 15.11 20.05
N ASP A 323 19.43 13.98 19.70
CA ASP A 323 19.68 13.53 18.32
C ASP A 323 18.37 13.07 17.67
N ARG A 324 17.50 14.05 17.41
CA ARG A 324 16.28 13.90 16.64
C ARG A 324 16.68 13.67 15.18
N TYR A 325 16.70 12.41 14.74
CA TYR A 325 16.92 12.03 13.35
C TYR A 325 15.78 12.52 12.44
N ASN A 326 15.85 13.79 12.02
CA ASN A 326 15.12 14.29 10.86
C ASN A 326 15.83 13.79 9.59
N GLN A 327 15.66 12.52 9.25
CA GLN A 327 16.15 12.00 7.99
C GLN A 327 15.16 12.33 6.88
N ASN A 328 15.58 13.27 6.03
CA ASN A 328 14.88 13.63 4.82
C ASN A 328 15.56 12.91 3.65
N ASP A 329 14.90 11.92 3.10
CA ASP A 329 15.44 11.08 2.05
C ASP A 329 15.06 11.63 0.70
N ARG A 330 16.08 11.99 -0.07
CA ARG A 330 15.91 12.43 -1.46
C ARG A 330 16.62 11.44 -2.34
N LEU A 331 15.85 10.67 -3.09
CA LEU A 331 16.35 9.66 -4.02
C LEU A 331 16.04 10.10 -5.44
N PHE A 332 17.06 10.14 -6.27
CA PHE A 332 16.90 10.26 -7.72
C PHE A 332 17.32 8.94 -8.36
N THR A 333 16.50 8.48 -9.30
CA THR A 333 16.68 7.19 -9.97
C THR A 333 16.54 7.39 -11.47
N LEU A 334 17.51 6.86 -12.21
CA LEU A 334 17.45 6.72 -13.66
C LEU A 334 17.54 5.23 -13.98
N SER A 335 16.54 4.72 -14.68
CA SER A 335 16.48 3.33 -15.14
C SER A 335 16.41 3.29 -16.66
N LEU A 336 17.26 2.50 -17.28
CA LEU A 336 17.29 2.22 -18.72
C LEU A 336 17.06 0.72 -18.90
N HIS A 337 16.20 0.34 -19.84
CA HIS A 337 15.88 -1.05 -20.08
C HIS A 337 15.84 -1.32 -21.58
N VAL A 338 16.72 -2.22 -22.03
CA VAL A 338 17.00 -2.54 -23.43
C VAL A 338 16.64 -4.01 -23.65
N PRO A 339 15.53 -4.31 -24.32
CA PRO A 339 15.21 -5.66 -24.72
C PRO A 339 15.96 -6.04 -26.00
N PHE A 340 16.52 -7.24 -26.04
CA PHE A 340 17.20 -7.79 -27.20
C PHE A 340 16.93 -9.29 -27.32
N THR A 341 17.25 -9.87 -28.47
CA THR A 341 17.02 -11.29 -28.73
C THR A 341 18.33 -11.94 -29.13
N VAL A 342 18.67 -13.05 -28.47
CA VAL A 342 19.86 -13.86 -28.77
C VAL A 342 19.43 -15.33 -28.78
N PHE A 343 19.76 -16.06 -29.85
CA PHE A 343 19.38 -17.49 -30.00
C PHE A 343 17.91 -17.77 -29.67
N ASP A 344 17.00 -16.99 -30.28
CA ASP A 344 15.53 -17.04 -30.06
C ASP A 344 15.04 -16.80 -28.63
N SER A 345 15.95 -16.43 -27.72
CA SER A 345 15.66 -16.08 -26.33
C SER A 345 15.56 -14.57 -26.17
N ARG A 346 14.47 -14.10 -25.56
CA ARG A 346 14.26 -12.69 -25.23
C ARG A 346 15.03 -12.37 -23.95
N LEU A 347 15.99 -11.46 -24.07
CA LEU A 347 16.83 -10.98 -22.98
C LEU A 347 16.58 -9.50 -22.75
N TYR A 348 16.89 -9.06 -21.53
CA TYR A 348 16.72 -7.69 -21.08
C TYR A 348 18.00 -7.24 -20.39
N ALA A 349 18.64 -6.22 -20.95
CA ALA A 349 19.72 -5.50 -20.29
C ALA A 349 19.11 -4.29 -19.60
N SER A 350 19.46 -4.04 -18.35
CA SER A 350 18.99 -2.89 -17.60
C SER A 350 20.16 -2.18 -16.96
N TYR A 351 20.11 -0.87 -16.92
CA TYR A 351 21.05 -0.04 -16.19
C TYR A 351 20.26 0.85 -15.26
N MET A 352 20.60 0.88 -13.99
CA MET A 352 19.94 1.74 -13.01
C MET A 352 20.98 2.51 -12.21
N LEU A 353 20.77 3.82 -12.10
CA LEU A 353 21.54 4.76 -11.29
C LEU A 353 20.62 5.26 -10.18
N ASN A 354 21.03 5.08 -8.93
CA ASN A 354 20.40 5.63 -7.74
C ASN A 354 21.35 6.61 -7.06
N THR A 355 20.89 7.82 -6.76
CA THR A 355 21.69 8.81 -6.03
C THR A 355 20.86 9.43 -4.92
N ARG A 356 21.43 9.49 -3.72
CA ARG A 356 20.80 10.11 -2.55
C ARG A 356 21.55 11.37 -2.15
N LYS A 357 20.80 12.39 -1.73
CA LYS A 357 21.42 13.62 -1.21
C LYS A 357 22.20 13.29 0.07
N HIS A 358 23.52 13.45 0.01
CA HIS A 358 24.49 13.23 1.11
C HIS A 358 24.84 11.76 1.40
N ASP A 359 24.55 10.85 0.46
CA ASP A 359 24.80 9.41 0.61
C ASP A 359 25.41 8.81 -0.67
N ALA A 360 25.65 7.50 -0.65
CA ALA A 360 26.20 6.76 -1.77
C ALA A 360 25.40 6.91 -3.07
N THR A 361 26.13 6.94 -4.19
CA THR A 361 25.55 6.73 -5.52
C THR A 361 25.78 5.27 -5.91
N VAL A 362 24.72 4.58 -6.30
CA VAL A 362 24.74 3.16 -6.67
C VAL A 362 24.39 3.02 -8.14
N ASN A 363 25.30 2.43 -8.89
CA ASN A 363 25.09 2.04 -10.28
C ASN A 363 24.90 0.53 -10.34
N SER A 364 23.88 0.06 -11.04
CA SER A 364 23.62 -1.37 -11.20
C SER A 364 23.34 -1.74 -12.64
N THR A 365 23.88 -2.87 -13.06
CA THR A 365 23.67 -3.45 -14.38
C THR A 365 22.99 -4.80 -14.25
N THR A 366 21.77 -4.81 -14.75
CA THR A 366 20.78 -5.86 -15.00
C THR A 366 21.00 -6.74 -16.22
N LEU A 367 21.23 -8.05 -16.16
CA LEU A 367 20.94 -8.93 -17.29
C LEU A 367 19.92 -9.98 -16.88
N SER A 368 18.76 -10.01 -17.53
CA SER A 368 17.69 -10.95 -17.20
C SER A 368 17.05 -11.55 -18.44
N GLY A 369 16.35 -12.66 -18.26
CA GLY A 369 15.68 -13.35 -19.34
C GLY A 369 14.80 -14.50 -18.88
N THR A 370 14.20 -15.16 -19.87
CA THR A 370 13.48 -16.43 -19.67
C THR A 370 14.24 -17.56 -20.36
N ALA A 371 14.18 -18.74 -19.77
CA ALA A 371 14.79 -19.96 -20.29
C ALA A 371 13.79 -21.13 -20.22
N LEU A 372 14.22 -22.27 -20.77
CA LEU A 372 13.42 -23.49 -20.98
C LEU A 372 12.33 -23.34 -22.05
N ARG A 373 11.83 -24.49 -22.53
CA ARG A 373 10.89 -24.57 -23.66
C ARG A 373 9.60 -23.78 -23.42
N ASP A 374 9.11 -23.80 -22.18
CA ASP A 374 7.86 -23.16 -21.79
C ASP A 374 8.08 -21.76 -21.18
N ARG A 375 9.31 -21.22 -21.25
CA ARG A 375 9.69 -19.91 -20.68
C ARG A 375 9.32 -19.76 -19.20
N ASN A 376 9.33 -20.87 -18.48
CA ASN A 376 8.90 -20.97 -17.09
C ASN A 376 10.06 -20.81 -16.09
N LEU A 377 11.30 -20.68 -16.56
CA LEU A 377 12.43 -20.25 -15.74
C LEU A 377 12.75 -18.79 -16.04
N ASN A 378 12.59 -17.92 -15.04
CA ASN A 378 13.06 -16.54 -15.07
C ASN A 378 14.41 -16.50 -14.35
N TRP A 379 15.35 -15.74 -14.88
CA TRP A 379 16.65 -15.56 -14.25
C TRP A 379 17.13 -14.11 -14.40
N SER A 380 17.93 -13.65 -13.45
CA SER A 380 18.62 -12.37 -13.49
C SER A 380 20.01 -12.49 -12.90
N LEU A 381 20.97 -11.80 -13.52
CA LEU A 381 22.33 -11.60 -13.08
C LEU A 381 22.54 -10.10 -12.95
N GLN A 382 23.01 -9.64 -11.80
CA GLN A 382 23.21 -8.24 -11.51
C GLN A 382 24.59 -7.99 -10.95
N GLN A 383 25.19 -6.87 -11.38
CA GLN A 383 26.39 -6.30 -10.78
C GLN A 383 26.13 -4.85 -10.44
N SER A 384 26.47 -4.43 -9.23
CA SER A 384 26.26 -3.09 -8.73
C SER A 384 27.55 -2.55 -8.12
N HIS A 385 27.75 -1.24 -8.20
CA HIS A 385 28.86 -0.51 -7.58
C HIS A 385 28.29 0.66 -6.80
N SER A 386 28.56 0.68 -5.48
CA SER A 386 28.27 1.80 -4.58
C SER A 386 29.54 2.62 -4.36
N THR A 387 29.43 3.95 -4.46
CA THR A 387 30.57 4.85 -4.21
C THR A 387 31.09 4.81 -2.77
N GLN A 388 30.29 4.34 -1.82
CA GLN A 388 30.67 4.23 -0.40
C GLN A 388 30.81 2.78 0.05
N ASP A 389 29.89 1.91 -0.38
CA ASP A 389 29.79 0.53 0.14
C ASP A 389 30.51 -0.50 -0.71
N GLY A 390 31.06 -0.11 -1.87
CA GLY A 390 31.81 -1.00 -2.77
C GLY A 390 30.96 -1.81 -3.75
N ASP A 391 31.55 -2.87 -4.29
CA ASP A 391 30.94 -3.72 -5.33
C ASP A 391 30.04 -4.79 -4.74
N SER A 392 28.84 -4.95 -5.31
CA SER A 392 27.94 -6.06 -5.01
C SER A 392 27.48 -6.76 -6.28
N GLY A 393 27.09 -8.01 -6.16
CA GLY A 393 26.61 -8.79 -7.28
C GLY A 393 25.65 -9.87 -6.83
N GLY A 394 24.79 -10.32 -7.72
CA GLY A 394 23.82 -11.34 -7.39
C GLY A 394 23.25 -12.07 -8.59
N VAL A 395 22.79 -13.28 -8.35
CA VAL A 395 22.07 -14.11 -9.30
C VAL A 395 20.77 -14.55 -8.65
N ASN A 396 19.67 -14.38 -9.36
CA ASN A 396 18.37 -14.86 -8.93
C ASN A 396 17.72 -15.71 -10.03
N ALA A 397 17.03 -16.77 -9.62
CA ALA A 397 16.30 -17.68 -10.50
C ALA A 397 14.94 -18.04 -9.90
N SER A 398 13.90 -17.98 -10.72
CA SER A 398 12.53 -18.33 -10.35
C SER A 398 11.92 -19.27 -11.39
N TYR A 399 11.62 -20.49 -10.96
CA TYR A 399 11.03 -21.54 -11.79
C TYR A 399 9.56 -21.75 -11.45
N LYS A 400 8.68 -21.51 -12.42
CA LYS A 400 7.23 -21.74 -12.33
C LYS A 400 6.90 -23.15 -12.83
N GLY A 401 6.95 -24.12 -11.93
CA GLY A 401 6.56 -25.50 -12.22
C GLY A 401 5.05 -25.69 -12.25
N THR A 402 4.60 -26.87 -12.70
CA THR A 402 3.18 -27.26 -12.69
C THR A 402 2.64 -27.41 -11.26
N TYR A 403 3.46 -27.93 -10.35
CA TYR A 403 3.07 -28.32 -8.99
C TYR A 403 3.63 -27.43 -7.88
N ALA A 404 4.59 -26.57 -8.20
CA ALA A 404 5.24 -25.65 -7.26
C ALA A 404 6.01 -24.57 -8.02
N ASN A 405 6.16 -23.43 -7.38
CA ASN A 405 7.10 -22.38 -7.76
C ASN A 405 8.33 -22.49 -6.87
N LEU A 406 9.51 -22.46 -7.50
CA LEU A 406 10.80 -22.51 -6.81
C LEU A 406 11.52 -21.19 -7.06
N ASN A 407 12.08 -20.60 -6.01
CA ASN A 407 12.91 -19.41 -6.09
C ASN A 407 14.25 -19.72 -5.42
N ALA A 408 15.34 -19.29 -6.05
CA ALA A 408 16.68 -19.38 -5.50
C ALA A 408 17.47 -18.13 -5.88
N GLY A 409 18.26 -17.62 -4.95
CA GLY A 409 19.08 -16.44 -5.16
C GLY A 409 20.38 -16.53 -4.38
N TYR A 410 21.42 -15.92 -4.92
CA TYR A 410 22.68 -15.70 -4.23
C TYR A 410 23.10 -14.26 -4.45
N ASN A 411 23.35 -13.55 -3.36
CA ASN A 411 23.77 -12.16 -3.37
C ASN A 411 25.03 -12.01 -2.54
N GLN A 412 25.98 -11.24 -3.04
CA GLN A 412 27.23 -10.93 -2.38
C GLN A 412 27.43 -9.42 -2.38
N SER A 413 27.62 -8.87 -1.19
CA SER A 413 28.07 -7.50 -0.93
C SER A 413 29.43 -7.56 -0.24
N PRO A 414 30.15 -6.44 -0.07
CA PRO A 414 31.50 -6.47 0.48
C PRO A 414 31.59 -7.08 1.89
N ASP A 415 30.57 -6.85 2.72
CA ASP A 415 30.53 -7.34 4.11
C ASP A 415 29.54 -8.50 4.33
N SER A 416 28.85 -8.98 3.29
CA SER A 416 27.76 -9.95 3.46
C SER A 416 27.59 -10.89 2.28
N GLN A 417 27.22 -12.13 2.58
CA GLN A 417 26.83 -13.14 1.60
C GLN A 417 25.49 -13.72 2.01
N GLN A 418 24.53 -13.68 1.09
CA GLN A 418 23.17 -14.15 1.34
C GLN A 418 22.77 -15.18 0.29
N VAL A 419 22.32 -16.34 0.76
CA VAL A 419 21.65 -17.35 -0.06
C VAL A 419 20.17 -17.32 0.29
N SER A 420 19.31 -17.12 -0.69
CA SER A 420 17.86 -17.18 -0.53
C SER A 420 17.32 -18.38 -1.32
N TYR A 421 16.36 -19.09 -0.72
CA TYR A 421 15.61 -20.15 -1.40
C TYR A 421 14.19 -20.18 -0.88
N GLY A 422 13.24 -20.53 -1.73
CA GLY A 422 11.83 -20.57 -1.37
C GLY A 422 11.05 -21.50 -2.29
N ILE A 423 10.09 -22.23 -1.70
CA ILE A 423 9.17 -23.11 -2.41
C ILE A 423 7.76 -22.67 -2.04
N SER A 424 6.92 -22.44 -3.04
CA SER A 424 5.50 -22.14 -2.83
C SER A 424 4.63 -22.99 -3.75
N GLY A 425 3.52 -23.50 -3.23
CA GLY A 425 2.61 -24.37 -3.96
C GLY A 425 1.26 -24.46 -3.25
N GLY A 426 0.29 -25.07 -3.92
CA GLY A 426 -1.03 -25.38 -3.39
C GLY A 426 -1.23 -26.89 -3.28
N ILE A 427 -1.97 -27.32 -2.26
CA ILE A 427 -2.42 -28.69 -2.10
C ILE A 427 -3.94 -28.65 -2.03
N LEU A 428 -4.61 -29.36 -2.94
CA LEU A 428 -6.05 -29.48 -2.97
C LEU A 428 -6.46 -30.91 -2.68
N ALA A 429 -7.13 -31.13 -1.55
CA ALA A 429 -7.79 -32.39 -1.26
C ALA A 429 -9.25 -32.32 -1.77
N HIS A 430 -9.61 -33.25 -2.65
CA HIS A 430 -10.96 -33.39 -3.20
C HIS A 430 -11.36 -34.87 -3.27
N GLU A 431 -12.60 -35.17 -3.66
CA GLU A 431 -13.15 -36.55 -3.64
C GLU A 431 -12.32 -37.57 -4.44
N ASN A 432 -11.62 -37.12 -5.48
CA ASN A 432 -10.79 -37.96 -6.36
C ASN A 432 -9.31 -38.02 -5.93
N GLY A 433 -8.95 -37.42 -4.78
CA GLY A 433 -7.61 -37.50 -4.20
C GLY A 433 -6.98 -36.15 -3.89
N ILE A 434 -5.65 -36.11 -4.00
CA ILE A 434 -4.85 -34.91 -3.73
C ILE A 434 -4.24 -34.42 -5.05
N THR A 435 -4.51 -33.17 -5.39
CA THR A 435 -3.90 -32.49 -6.53
C THR A 435 -2.95 -31.40 -6.02
N LEU A 436 -1.69 -31.45 -6.47
CA LEU A 436 -0.73 -30.37 -6.24
C LEU A 436 -0.89 -29.30 -7.32
N SER A 437 -0.64 -28.05 -6.98
CA SER A 437 -0.73 -26.92 -7.91
C SER A 437 0.31 -25.85 -7.58
N GLN A 438 0.44 -24.87 -8.48
CA GLN A 438 0.98 -23.57 -8.11
C GLN A 438 0.21 -22.96 -6.92
N PRO A 439 0.77 -21.97 -6.20
CA PRO A 439 0.10 -21.30 -5.10
C PRO A 439 -1.33 -20.89 -5.46
N ILE A 440 -2.30 -21.24 -4.62
CA ILE A 440 -3.71 -20.96 -4.88
C ILE A 440 -3.97 -19.48 -4.53
N THR A 441 -4.20 -18.68 -5.56
CA THR A 441 -4.46 -17.25 -5.44
C THR A 441 -5.96 -16.96 -5.59
N GLY A 442 -6.69 -16.92 -4.46
CA GLY A 442 -8.10 -16.53 -4.43
C GLY A 442 -9.07 -17.61 -3.92
N ALA A 443 -10.36 -17.27 -3.91
CA ALA A 443 -11.42 -18.11 -3.33
C ALA A 443 -11.99 -19.17 -4.30
N ALA A 444 -11.79 -19.01 -5.62
CA ALA A 444 -12.29 -19.94 -6.63
C ALA A 444 -11.15 -20.79 -7.19
N ILE A 445 -11.34 -22.11 -7.23
CA ILE A 445 -10.38 -23.07 -7.77
C ILE A 445 -11.06 -23.87 -8.88
N LEU A 446 -10.45 -23.90 -10.07
CA LEU A 446 -10.90 -24.77 -11.15
C LEU A 446 -10.14 -26.10 -11.06
N ILE A 447 -10.89 -27.19 -10.88
CA ILE A 447 -10.32 -28.55 -10.89
C ILE A 447 -10.60 -29.16 -12.26
N LEU A 448 -9.55 -29.42 -13.03
CA LEU A 448 -9.65 -30.14 -14.29
C LEU A 448 -9.46 -31.63 -14.02
N ILE A 449 -10.53 -32.41 -14.15
CA ILE A 449 -10.50 -33.86 -14.03
C ILE A 449 -10.53 -34.44 -15.44
N ILE A 450 -9.40 -34.97 -15.90
CA ILE A 450 -9.31 -35.76 -17.14
C ILE A 450 -9.15 -37.22 -16.69
N PRO A 451 -10.15 -38.10 -16.95
CA PRO A 451 -10.12 -39.50 -16.55
C PRO A 451 -9.00 -40.31 -17.20
#